data_AF-A0AAN1PYH3-F1
#
_entry.id   AF-A0AAN1PYH3-F1
#
_cell.length_a   1.000
_cell.length_b   1.000
_cell.length_c   1.000
_cell.angle_alpha   90.00
_cell.angle_beta   90.00
_cell.angle_gamma   90.00
#
_symmetry.space_group_name_H-M   'P 1'
#
loop_
_entity.id
_entity.type
_entity.pdbx_description
1 polymer ?
#
loop_
_entity_poly.entity_id
_entity_poly.type
_entity_poly.pdbx_seq_one_letter_code
_entity_poly.pdbx_strand_id
1 'polypeptide(L)'
;MQPKSSTTYSLSKSNHKWTKFKQSNLKVASYFKELGQYAKAQKIKGCSTILKISDDGRFKNNWRCKDPLCPVCNWRKSVRNRIQVHQLLATESQQFPDMTYLFLTLTVKNVVGEDLKSELEIMGAAVSRMFQYKVLKESTMGYIRTTEVTINHGEPVITYHPHMHLLIMANKRYFSKQHNFYQTNDQLSNLWCRALRWQGAEKLVVNMTNLQLKCNK
;
A
#
# COMPACT_ATOMS: atom_id res chain seq x y z
N MET A 1 51.90 -11.58 16.55
CA MET A 1 51.38 -10.89 15.35
C MET A 1 49.92 -10.56 15.58
N GLN A 2 49.59 -9.28 15.79
CA GLN A 2 48.20 -8.87 15.98
C GLN A 2 47.48 -8.81 14.62
N PRO A 3 46.24 -9.33 14.50
CA PRO A 3 45.47 -9.19 13.27
C PRO A 3 45.12 -7.72 13.07
N LYS A 4 45.67 -7.14 12.00
CA LYS A 4 45.41 -5.77 11.57
C LYS A 4 43.92 -5.61 11.26
N SER A 5 43.32 -4.65 11.97
CA SER A 5 42.14 -3.85 11.65
C SER A 5 41.26 -4.34 10.48
N SER A 6 40.02 -4.70 10.80
CA SER A 6 38.93 -4.87 9.85
C SER A 6 38.81 -3.66 8.94
N THR A 7 39.26 -3.78 7.69
CA THR A 7 39.06 -2.79 6.64
C THR A 7 37.56 -2.69 6.38
N THR A 8 36.90 -1.73 7.02
CA THR A 8 35.53 -1.35 6.67
C THR A 8 35.58 -0.73 5.28
N TYR A 9 35.27 -1.52 4.26
CA TYR A 9 34.96 -1.00 2.93
C TYR A 9 33.79 -0.03 3.10
N SER A 10 34.09 1.27 3.04
CA SER A 10 33.07 2.31 2.94
C SER A 10 32.38 2.13 1.59
N LEU A 11 31.25 1.42 1.60
CA LEU A 11 30.34 1.39 0.47
C LEU A 11 30.08 2.84 0.06
N SER A 12 30.42 3.13 -1.19
CA SER A 12 30.25 4.41 -1.86
C SER A 12 28.94 5.09 -1.47
N LYS A 13 28.96 6.43 -1.39
CA LYS A 13 27.81 7.31 -1.13
C LYS A 13 26.60 7.02 -2.03
N SER A 14 25.86 5.94 -1.80
CA SER A 14 24.85 5.42 -2.72
C SER A 14 23.66 4.82 -1.95
N ASN A 15 22.46 5.32 -2.27
CA ASN A 15 21.14 4.99 -1.72
C ASN A 15 20.70 5.62 -0.37
N HIS A 16 20.53 6.95 -0.37
CA HIS A 16 19.79 7.71 0.66
C HIS A 16 18.48 7.05 1.12
N LYS A 17 17.73 6.41 0.20
CA LYS A 17 16.47 5.70 0.52
C LYS A 17 16.69 4.45 1.38
N TRP A 18 17.69 3.62 1.06
CA TRP A 18 17.95 2.40 1.83
C TRP A 18 18.37 2.72 3.26
N THR A 19 19.24 3.72 3.44
CA THR A 19 19.68 4.19 4.76
C THR A 19 18.49 4.62 5.61
N LYS A 20 17.54 5.36 5.04
CA LYS A 20 16.30 5.77 5.74
C LYS A 20 15.49 4.57 6.25
N PHE A 21 15.27 3.56 5.40
CA PHE A 21 14.53 2.36 5.82
C PHE A 21 15.31 1.53 6.84
N LYS A 22 16.64 1.47 6.73
CA LYS A 22 17.48 0.76 7.69
C LYS A 22 17.51 1.47 9.05
N GLN A 23 17.57 2.80 9.10
CA GLN A 23 17.40 3.57 10.33
C GLN A 23 16.02 3.30 10.96
N SER A 24 14.98 3.26 10.13
CA SER A 24 13.62 2.93 10.59
C SER A 24 13.54 1.51 11.17
N ASN A 25 14.26 0.53 10.62
CA ASN A 25 14.34 -0.82 11.23
C ASN A 25 14.90 -0.77 12.65
N LEU A 26 15.91 0.08 12.93
CA LEU A 26 16.50 0.19 14.26
C LEU A 26 15.49 0.74 15.28
N LYS A 27 14.71 1.75 14.88
CA LYS A 27 13.62 2.31 15.68
C LYS A 27 12.51 1.29 15.95
N VAL A 28 12.08 0.56 14.92
CA VAL A 28 11.08 -0.51 15.12
C VAL A 28 11.62 -1.63 16.01
N ALA A 29 12.90 -1.97 15.89
CA ALA A 29 13.53 -2.97 16.74
C ALA A 29 13.63 -2.52 18.20
N SER A 30 13.83 -1.22 18.49
CA SER A 30 13.83 -0.72 19.87
C SER A 30 12.44 -0.87 20.50
N TYR A 31 11.37 -0.53 19.77
CA TYR A 31 10.00 -0.75 20.24
C TYR A 31 9.71 -2.21 20.57
N PHE A 32 10.11 -3.16 19.71
CA PHE A 32 9.93 -4.57 20.02
C PHE A 32 10.78 -5.04 21.22
N LYS A 33 11.95 -4.43 21.43
CA LYS A 33 12.78 -4.72 22.60
C LYS A 33 12.12 -4.23 23.89
N GLU A 34 11.54 -3.03 23.87
CA GLU A 34 10.79 -2.45 24.99
C GLU A 34 9.54 -3.27 25.32
N LEU A 35 8.86 -3.82 24.31
CA LEU A 35 7.73 -4.74 24.46
C LEU A 35 8.13 -6.19 24.85
N GLY A 36 9.41 -6.45 25.18
CA GLY A 36 9.90 -7.78 25.55
C GLY A 36 10.05 -8.79 24.40
N GLN A 37 9.79 -8.39 23.15
CA GLN A 37 9.88 -9.25 21.96
C GLN A 37 11.31 -9.27 21.37
N TYR A 38 12.28 -9.73 22.18
CA TYR A 38 13.71 -9.68 21.85
C TYR A 38 14.08 -10.41 20.55
N ALA A 39 13.55 -11.62 20.32
CA ALA A 39 13.84 -12.39 19.11
C ALA A 39 13.41 -11.64 17.83
N LYS A 40 12.23 -11.02 17.87
CA LYS A 40 11.70 -10.21 16.76
C LYS A 40 12.52 -8.95 16.55
N ALA A 41 12.88 -8.25 17.64
CA ALA A 41 13.75 -7.08 17.60
C ALA A 41 15.09 -7.39 16.88
N GLN A 42 15.77 -8.48 17.27
CA GLN A 42 17.03 -8.88 16.64
C GLN A 42 16.85 -9.25 15.17
N LYS A 43 15.77 -9.97 14.83
CA LYS A 43 15.45 -10.36 13.45
C LYS A 43 15.26 -9.13 12.54
N ILE A 44 14.51 -8.12 13.01
CA ILE A 44 14.27 -6.87 12.27
C ILE A 44 15.56 -6.04 12.17
N LYS A 45 16.32 -5.94 13.27
CA LYS A 45 17.61 -5.24 13.32
C LYS A 45 18.61 -5.81 12.32
N GLY A 46 18.74 -7.15 12.26
CA GLY A 46 19.65 -7.85 11.35
C GLY A 46 19.19 -7.91 9.88
N CYS A 47 17.96 -7.49 9.58
CA CYS A 47 17.43 -7.57 8.22
C CYS A 47 18.25 -6.75 7.22
N SER A 48 18.62 -7.37 6.09
CA SER A 48 19.49 -6.78 5.06
C SER A 48 20.92 -6.45 5.51
N THR A 49 21.41 -7.02 6.62
CA THR A 49 22.82 -6.90 7.04
C THR A 49 23.69 -8.04 6.49
N ILE A 50 23.10 -9.23 6.28
CA ILE A 50 23.83 -10.41 5.80
C ILE A 50 23.71 -10.50 4.28
N LEU A 51 24.85 -10.53 3.59
CA LEU A 51 24.95 -10.78 2.15
C LEU A 51 24.79 -12.29 1.89
N LYS A 52 23.96 -12.70 0.92
CA LYS A 52 23.95 -14.10 0.44
C LYS A 52 24.68 -14.19 -0.88
N ILE A 53 25.72 -14.99 -0.89
CA ILE A 53 26.51 -15.37 -2.06
C ILE A 53 26.12 -16.82 -2.41
N SER A 54 25.97 -17.15 -3.68
CA SER A 54 25.80 -18.54 -4.13
C SER A 54 27.13 -19.28 -4.21
N ASP A 55 27.08 -20.60 -4.30
CA ASP A 55 28.26 -21.47 -4.33
C ASP A 55 29.16 -21.18 -5.55
N ASP A 56 28.61 -20.59 -6.62
CA ASP A 56 29.32 -20.09 -7.80
C ASP A 56 29.97 -18.70 -7.60
N GLY A 57 30.01 -18.19 -6.37
CA GLY A 57 30.61 -16.90 -6.02
C GLY A 57 29.77 -15.68 -6.42
N ARG A 58 28.56 -15.86 -6.98
CA ARG A 58 27.71 -14.75 -7.42
C ARG A 58 26.89 -14.18 -6.27
N PHE A 59 26.73 -12.85 -6.25
CA PHE A 59 25.82 -12.19 -5.32
C PHE A 59 24.37 -12.57 -5.65
N LYS A 60 23.68 -13.22 -4.71
CA LYS A 60 22.27 -13.60 -4.90
C LYS A 60 21.31 -12.52 -4.42
N ASN A 61 21.46 -12.06 -3.17
CA ASN A 61 20.65 -11.03 -2.52
C ASN A 61 21.02 -10.92 -1.02
N ASN A 62 20.55 -9.91 -0.32
CA ASN A 62 20.67 -9.86 1.15
C ASN A 62 19.63 -10.75 1.84
N TRP A 63 19.96 -11.27 3.03
CA TRP A 63 19.01 -11.94 3.91
C TRP A 63 17.89 -10.98 4.35
N ARG A 64 16.66 -11.49 4.42
CA ARG A 64 15.46 -10.72 4.78
C ARG A 64 14.72 -11.42 5.91
N CYS A 65 14.29 -10.64 6.90
CA CYS A 65 13.48 -11.16 8.00
C CYS A 65 12.05 -11.54 7.59
N LYS A 66 11.53 -10.93 6.50
CA LYS A 66 10.17 -11.05 5.99
C LYS A 66 9.08 -10.65 7.01
N ASP A 67 9.45 -9.94 8.06
CA ASP A 67 8.49 -9.47 9.06
C ASP A 67 7.59 -8.36 8.46
N PRO A 68 6.26 -8.41 8.64
CA PRO A 68 5.34 -7.40 8.13
C PRO A 68 5.57 -5.99 8.68
N LEU A 69 6.23 -5.86 9.83
CA LEU A 69 6.53 -4.57 10.45
C LEU A 69 7.96 -4.12 10.19
N CYS A 70 8.75 -4.84 9.37
CA CYS A 70 10.09 -4.41 9.00
C CYS A 70 10.06 -3.39 7.84
N PRO A 71 10.48 -2.13 8.06
CA PRO A 71 10.51 -1.10 7.01
C PRO A 71 11.27 -1.51 5.75
N VAL A 72 12.44 -2.14 5.88
CA VAL A 72 13.22 -2.62 4.72
C VAL A 72 12.47 -3.70 3.93
N CYS A 73 11.80 -4.64 4.61
CA CYS A 73 11.03 -5.68 3.92
C CYS A 73 9.82 -5.09 3.20
N ASN A 74 9.09 -4.17 3.84
CA ASN A 74 7.94 -3.49 3.25
C ASN A 74 8.34 -2.61 2.06
N TRP A 75 9.45 -1.88 2.15
CA TRP A 75 9.95 -1.11 1.01
C TRP A 75 10.31 -2.00 -0.18
N ARG A 76 11.01 -3.12 0.04
CA ARG A 76 11.30 -4.05 -1.07
C ARG A 76 10.03 -4.68 -1.64
N LYS A 77 9.04 -4.96 -0.79
CA LYS A 77 7.72 -5.44 -1.22
C LYS A 77 7.00 -4.40 -2.06
N SER A 78 6.99 -3.13 -1.66
CA SER A 78 6.34 -2.06 -2.42
C SER A 78 7.00 -1.82 -3.78
N VAL A 79 8.33 -1.86 -3.86
CA VAL A 79 9.06 -1.78 -5.14
C VAL A 79 8.68 -2.94 -6.06
N ARG A 80 8.62 -4.16 -5.54
CA ARG A 80 8.21 -5.33 -6.33
C ARG A 80 6.77 -5.22 -6.81
N ASN A 81 5.85 -4.88 -5.91
CA ASN A 81 4.44 -4.72 -6.25
C ASN A 81 4.26 -3.67 -7.35
N ARG A 82 4.98 -2.55 -7.26
CA ARG A 82 4.99 -1.52 -8.30
C ARG A 82 5.42 -2.08 -9.65
N ILE A 83 6.51 -2.84 -9.71
CA ILE A 83 6.99 -3.45 -10.97
C ILE A 83 5.93 -4.40 -11.55
N GLN A 84 5.38 -5.28 -10.71
CA GLN A 84 4.36 -6.24 -11.13
C GLN A 84 3.10 -5.54 -11.66
N VAL A 85 2.63 -4.51 -10.96
CA VAL A 85 1.48 -3.71 -11.40
C VAL A 85 1.79 -3.00 -12.73
N HIS A 86 2.97 -2.40 -12.89
CA HIS A 86 3.33 -1.77 -14.17
C HIS A 86 3.38 -2.77 -15.33
N GLN A 87 3.93 -3.97 -15.10
CA GLN A 87 3.96 -5.03 -16.12
C GLN A 87 2.56 -5.49 -16.49
N LEU A 88 1.70 -5.71 -15.49
CA LEU A 88 0.30 -6.09 -15.69
C LEU A 88 -0.43 -5.04 -16.52
N LEU A 89 -0.34 -3.76 -16.13
CA LEU A 89 -0.98 -2.65 -16.84
C LEU A 89 -0.50 -2.53 -18.29
N ALA A 90 0.80 -2.75 -18.54
CA ALA A 90 1.35 -2.72 -19.89
C ALA A 90 0.75 -3.85 -20.75
N THR A 91 0.68 -5.07 -20.24
CA THR A 91 0.09 -6.21 -20.94
C THR A 91 -1.42 -6.04 -21.15
N GLU A 92 -2.16 -5.65 -20.12
CA GLU A 92 -3.62 -5.48 -20.20
C GLU A 92 -4.02 -4.34 -21.13
N SER A 93 -3.23 -3.26 -21.18
CA SER A 93 -3.51 -2.14 -22.11
C SER A 93 -3.48 -2.55 -23.58
N GLN A 94 -2.72 -3.59 -23.93
CA GLN A 94 -2.66 -4.14 -25.28
C GLN A 94 -3.81 -5.10 -25.55
N GLN A 95 -4.19 -5.92 -24.56
CA GLN A 95 -5.25 -6.91 -24.71
C GLN A 95 -6.66 -6.29 -24.65
N PHE A 96 -6.83 -5.22 -23.87
CA PHE A 96 -8.12 -4.56 -23.63
C PHE A 96 -8.04 -3.06 -23.95
N PRO A 97 -7.94 -2.68 -25.24
CA PRO A 97 -7.77 -1.28 -25.65
C PRO A 97 -9.00 -0.39 -25.35
N ASP A 98 -10.15 -1.01 -25.12
CA ASP A 98 -11.41 -0.36 -24.75
C ASP A 98 -11.59 -0.20 -23.24
N MET A 99 -10.54 -0.38 -22.44
CA MET A 99 -10.55 -0.17 -21.01
C MET A 99 -9.76 1.09 -20.63
N THR A 100 -10.10 1.64 -19.46
CA THR A 100 -9.44 2.78 -18.84
C THR A 100 -9.20 2.50 -17.37
N TYR A 101 -8.35 3.29 -16.73
CA TYR A 101 -7.98 3.09 -15.33
C TYR A 101 -8.44 4.27 -14.49
N LEU A 102 -9.15 3.96 -13.40
CA LEU A 102 -9.63 4.94 -12.43
C LEU A 102 -8.85 4.76 -11.13
N PHE A 103 -8.48 5.87 -10.51
CA PHE A 103 -7.89 5.86 -9.17
C PHE A 103 -8.92 6.40 -8.18
N LEU A 104 -9.38 5.53 -7.29
CA LEU A 104 -10.41 5.82 -6.30
C LEU A 104 -9.80 5.77 -4.91
N THR A 105 -9.99 6.82 -4.12
CA THR A 105 -9.62 6.86 -2.71
C THR A 105 -10.89 6.87 -1.85
N LEU A 106 -11.01 5.87 -0.99
CA LEU A 106 -12.09 5.70 -0.01
C LEU A 106 -11.56 5.99 1.38
N THR A 107 -12.23 6.88 2.11
CA THR A 107 -11.84 7.22 3.48
C THR A 107 -13.00 6.98 4.45
N VAL A 108 -12.66 6.94 5.73
CA VAL A 108 -13.61 6.95 6.84
C VAL A 108 -13.20 8.04 7.84
N LYS A 109 -14.00 8.26 8.88
CA LYS A 109 -13.62 9.14 9.97
C LYS A 109 -12.41 8.57 10.72
N ASN A 110 -11.71 9.45 11.43
CA ASN A 110 -10.61 9.01 12.28
C ASN A 110 -11.12 8.06 13.36
N VAL A 111 -10.35 7.02 13.66
CA VAL A 111 -10.64 6.02 14.69
C VAL A 111 -9.54 6.01 15.74
N VAL A 112 -9.89 5.58 16.95
CA VAL A 112 -8.89 5.31 17.99
C VAL A 112 -8.17 3.98 17.70
N GLY A 113 -7.00 3.78 18.31
CA GLY A 113 -6.15 2.62 18.00
C GLY A 113 -6.81 1.27 18.25
N GLU A 114 -7.66 1.18 19.27
CA GLU A 114 -8.40 -0.04 19.65
C GLU A 114 -9.39 -0.48 18.55
N ASP A 115 -10.05 0.49 17.91
CA ASP A 115 -11.06 0.25 16.87
C ASP A 115 -10.46 0.10 15.46
N LEU A 116 -9.17 0.39 15.28
CA LEU A 116 -8.53 0.42 13.97
C LEU A 116 -8.65 -0.92 13.24
N LYS A 117 -8.47 -2.03 13.97
CA LYS A 117 -8.55 -3.38 13.36
C LYS A 117 -9.96 -3.66 12.85
N SER A 118 -10.97 -3.44 13.69
CA SER A 118 -12.38 -3.64 13.30
C SER A 118 -12.78 -2.73 12.15
N GLU A 119 -12.35 -1.46 12.16
CA GLU A 119 -12.65 -0.53 11.08
C GLU A 119 -12.05 -1.00 9.75
N LEU A 120 -10.80 -1.47 9.73
CA LEU A 120 -10.17 -2.01 8.52
C LEU A 120 -10.88 -3.25 7.98
N GLU A 121 -11.41 -4.11 8.84
CA GLU A 121 -12.22 -5.27 8.45
C GLU A 121 -13.56 -4.85 7.85
N ILE A 122 -14.25 -3.88 8.48
CA ILE A 122 -15.51 -3.30 8.00
C ILE A 122 -15.31 -2.63 6.64
N MET A 123 -14.31 -1.75 6.51
CA MET A 123 -13.94 -1.12 5.24
C MET A 123 -13.62 -2.18 4.19
N GLY A 124 -12.91 -3.24 4.59
CA GLY A 124 -12.53 -4.34 3.72
C GLY A 124 -13.74 -5.03 3.08
N ALA A 125 -14.72 -5.39 3.90
CA ALA A 125 -15.98 -5.98 3.48
C ALA A 125 -16.86 -5.00 2.69
N ALA A 126 -16.87 -3.72 3.08
CA ALA A 126 -17.61 -2.67 2.41
C ALA A 126 -17.10 -2.45 0.98
N VAL A 127 -15.78 -2.51 0.74
CA VAL A 127 -15.23 -2.43 -0.63
C VAL A 127 -15.77 -3.57 -1.47
N SER A 128 -15.68 -4.81 -0.99
CA SER A 128 -16.22 -5.96 -1.72
C SER A 128 -17.71 -5.81 -2.03
N ARG A 129 -18.50 -5.29 -1.08
CA ARG A 129 -19.94 -5.02 -1.26
C ARG A 129 -20.20 -3.90 -2.28
N MET A 130 -19.43 -2.82 -2.23
CA MET A 130 -19.57 -1.66 -3.13
C MET A 130 -19.45 -2.08 -4.60
N PHE A 131 -18.48 -2.94 -4.92
CA PHE A 131 -18.28 -3.44 -6.29
C PHE A 131 -19.31 -4.50 -6.73
N GLN A 132 -20.19 -4.96 -5.85
CA GLN A 132 -21.35 -5.79 -6.24
C GLN A 132 -22.57 -4.95 -6.64
N TYR A 133 -22.55 -3.64 -6.41
CA TYR A 133 -23.64 -2.78 -6.86
C TYR A 133 -23.66 -2.69 -8.38
N LYS A 134 -24.86 -2.82 -8.96
CA LYS A 134 -25.09 -2.91 -10.41
C LYS A 134 -24.22 -1.96 -11.23
N VAL A 135 -24.23 -0.66 -10.87
CA VAL A 135 -23.47 0.36 -11.60
C VAL A 135 -21.96 0.11 -11.63
N LEU A 136 -21.35 -0.34 -10.52
CA LEU A 136 -19.91 -0.64 -10.47
C LEU A 136 -19.61 -2.03 -11.05
N LYS A 137 -20.49 -3.00 -10.80
CA LYS A 137 -20.36 -4.36 -11.35
C LYS A 137 -20.39 -4.37 -12.88
N GLU A 138 -21.21 -3.53 -13.50
CA GLU A 138 -21.33 -3.43 -14.96
C GLU A 138 -20.26 -2.52 -15.58
N SER A 139 -19.77 -1.53 -14.85
CA SER A 139 -18.81 -0.56 -15.38
C SER A 139 -17.34 -0.92 -15.15
N THR A 140 -17.05 -1.86 -14.25
CA THR A 140 -15.69 -2.24 -13.84
C THR A 140 -15.42 -3.72 -14.09
N MET A 141 -14.20 -4.03 -14.52
CA MET A 141 -13.70 -5.40 -14.71
C MET A 141 -13.08 -5.96 -13.43
N GLY A 142 -12.44 -5.09 -12.65
CA GLY A 142 -11.72 -5.47 -11.45
C GLY A 142 -10.93 -4.30 -10.87
N TYR A 143 -10.27 -4.54 -9.74
CA TYR A 143 -9.45 -3.53 -9.09
C TYR A 143 -8.31 -4.15 -8.27
N ILE A 144 -7.25 -3.36 -8.08
CA ILE A 144 -6.20 -3.60 -7.09
C ILE A 144 -6.42 -2.63 -5.95
N ARG A 145 -6.31 -3.11 -4.70
CA ARG A 145 -6.50 -2.31 -3.50
C ARG A 145 -5.26 -2.25 -2.63
N THR A 146 -4.93 -1.08 -2.13
CA THR A 146 -3.95 -0.88 -1.05
C THR A 146 -4.57 -0.11 0.11
N THR A 147 -4.23 -0.50 1.33
CA THR A 147 -4.65 0.18 2.56
C THR A 147 -3.50 1.01 3.09
N GLU A 148 -3.79 2.25 3.45
CA GLU A 148 -2.88 3.17 4.09
C GLU A 148 -3.54 3.73 5.35
N VAL A 149 -2.74 3.96 6.39
CA VAL A 149 -3.22 4.49 7.67
C VAL A 149 -2.31 5.63 8.06
N THR A 150 -2.87 6.84 8.12
CA THR A 150 -2.16 8.03 8.62
C THR A 150 -2.38 8.14 10.11
N ILE A 151 -1.34 8.51 10.86
CA ILE A 151 -1.42 8.71 12.31
C ILE A 151 -1.52 10.21 12.59
N ASN A 152 -2.57 10.60 13.30
CA ASN A 152 -2.76 11.96 13.78
C ASN A 152 -2.33 12.00 15.25
N HIS A 153 -1.21 12.65 15.53
CA HIS A 153 -0.64 12.79 16.87
C HIS A 153 -1.27 13.95 17.68
N GLY A 154 -2.54 14.26 17.41
CA GLY A 154 -3.24 15.34 18.12
C GLY A 154 -3.44 15.02 19.60
N GLU A 155 -3.43 16.05 20.44
CA GLU A 155 -3.87 15.95 21.84
C GLU A 155 -5.39 16.14 21.92
N PRO A 156 -6.12 15.44 22.81
CA PRO A 156 -5.64 14.57 23.89
C PRO A 156 -5.43 13.09 23.50
N VAL A 157 -5.79 12.68 22.28
CA VAL A 157 -5.79 11.27 21.86
C VAL A 157 -5.19 11.11 20.46
N ILE A 158 -4.25 10.17 20.32
CA ILE A 158 -3.74 9.75 19.01
C ILE A 158 -4.87 9.05 18.24
N THR A 159 -5.15 9.52 17.04
CA THR A 159 -6.15 8.92 16.16
C THR A 159 -5.53 8.45 14.86
N TYR A 160 -6.23 7.54 14.18
CA TYR A 160 -5.78 6.92 12.95
C TYR A 160 -6.77 7.23 11.84
N HIS A 161 -6.27 7.59 10.67
CA HIS A 161 -7.06 7.87 9.47
C HIS A 161 -6.81 6.77 8.43
N PRO A 162 -7.58 5.67 8.48
CA PRO A 162 -7.48 4.61 7.48
C PRO A 162 -8.13 5.06 6.17
N HIS A 163 -7.44 4.78 5.08
CA HIS A 163 -7.93 5.01 3.73
C HIS A 163 -7.51 3.88 2.80
N MET A 164 -8.33 3.63 1.77
CA MET A 164 -8.09 2.61 0.78
C MET A 164 -7.97 3.24 -0.60
N HIS A 165 -6.85 2.97 -1.27
CA HIS A 165 -6.63 3.33 -2.65
C HIS A 165 -6.94 2.15 -3.55
N LEU A 166 -7.77 2.38 -4.56
CA LEU A 166 -8.16 1.39 -5.53
C LEU A 166 -7.72 1.87 -6.91
N LEU A 167 -6.97 1.01 -7.61
CA LEU A 167 -6.73 1.14 -9.04
C LEU A 167 -7.73 0.23 -9.75
N ILE A 168 -8.70 0.83 -10.42
CA ILE A 168 -9.86 0.16 -11.01
C ILE A 168 -9.68 0.10 -12.52
N MET A 169 -9.86 -1.06 -13.12
CA MET A 169 -10.01 -1.22 -14.56
C MET A 169 -11.49 -1.09 -14.91
N ALA A 170 -11.83 -0.07 -15.70
CA ALA A 170 -13.19 0.27 -16.07
C ALA A 170 -13.34 0.34 -17.59
N ASN A 171 -14.57 0.23 -18.07
CA ASN A 171 -14.85 0.44 -19.49
C ASN A 171 -14.42 1.86 -19.91
N LYS A 172 -13.78 2.04 -21.07
CA LYS A 172 -13.37 3.36 -21.58
C LYS A 172 -14.53 4.34 -21.75
N ARG A 173 -15.75 3.81 -21.91
CA ARG A 173 -17.00 4.58 -21.93
C ARG A 173 -17.50 4.99 -20.55
N TYR A 174 -16.76 4.72 -19.47
CA TYR A 174 -17.12 5.09 -18.10
C TYR A 174 -17.49 6.58 -17.97
N PHE A 175 -16.77 7.47 -18.68
CA PHE A 175 -17.04 8.91 -18.67
C PHE A 175 -18.04 9.38 -19.75
N SER A 176 -18.55 8.47 -20.59
CA SER A 176 -19.50 8.84 -21.63
C SER A 176 -20.87 9.14 -21.00
N LYS A 177 -21.42 10.32 -21.30
CA LYS A 177 -22.77 10.70 -20.84
C LYS A 177 -23.89 9.82 -21.43
N GLN A 178 -23.60 9.08 -22.51
CA GLN A 178 -24.56 8.19 -23.18
C GLN A 178 -24.72 6.85 -22.45
N HIS A 179 -23.74 6.47 -21.63
CA HIS A 179 -23.77 5.26 -20.83
C HIS A 179 -23.90 5.66 -19.36
N ASN A 180 -24.91 5.14 -18.66
CA ASN A 180 -25.20 5.49 -17.26
C ASN A 180 -24.20 4.87 -16.24
N PHE A 181 -22.91 4.84 -16.61
CA PHE A 181 -21.82 4.25 -15.84
C PHE A 181 -21.04 5.28 -15.04
N TYR A 182 -20.96 6.52 -15.53
CA TYR A 182 -20.25 7.59 -14.83
C TYR A 182 -20.87 7.83 -13.46
N GLN A 183 -20.05 7.87 -12.41
CA GLN A 183 -20.46 8.26 -11.07
C GLN A 183 -19.68 9.49 -10.62
N THR A 184 -20.39 10.52 -10.15
CA THR A 184 -19.77 11.66 -9.48
C THR A 184 -19.18 11.24 -8.14
N ASN A 185 -18.28 12.06 -7.58
CA ASN A 185 -17.75 11.81 -6.23
C ASN A 185 -18.87 11.73 -5.17
N ASP A 186 -19.96 12.50 -5.32
CA ASP A 186 -21.12 12.43 -4.43
C ASP A 186 -21.85 11.08 -4.54
N GLN A 187 -22.09 10.61 -5.77
CA GLN A 187 -22.72 9.31 -6.00
C GLN A 187 -21.86 8.17 -5.46
N LEU A 188 -20.55 8.21 -5.70
CA LEU A 188 -19.61 7.24 -5.14
C LEU A 188 -19.56 7.30 -3.61
N SER A 189 -19.63 8.49 -3.02
CA SER A 189 -19.76 8.66 -1.57
C SER A 189 -21.04 8.01 -1.02
N ASN A 190 -22.18 8.19 -1.70
CA ASN A 190 -23.44 7.54 -1.30
C ASN A 190 -23.33 6.01 -1.39
N LEU A 191 -22.71 5.48 -2.46
CA LEU A 191 -22.45 4.05 -2.59
C LEU A 191 -21.53 3.55 -1.47
N TRP A 192 -20.49 4.32 -1.13
CA TRP A 192 -19.55 3.98 -0.08
C TRP A 192 -20.22 3.96 1.30
N CYS A 193 -20.94 5.02 1.67
CA CYS A 193 -21.72 5.07 2.91
C CYS A 193 -22.71 3.90 2.99
N ARG A 194 -23.43 3.59 1.89
CA ARG A 194 -24.34 2.44 1.84
C ARG A 194 -23.60 1.12 2.02
N ALA A 195 -22.44 0.96 1.39
CA ALA A 195 -21.62 -0.23 1.51
C ALA A 195 -21.06 -0.41 2.93
N LEU A 196 -20.72 0.67 3.62
CA LEU A 196 -20.32 0.67 5.03
C LEU A 196 -21.49 0.44 5.99
N ARG A 197 -22.73 0.58 5.53
CA ARG A 197 -23.92 0.71 6.42
C ARG A 197 -23.77 1.88 7.38
N TRP A 198 -23.16 2.96 6.88
CA TRP A 198 -22.92 4.19 7.61
C TRP A 198 -24.23 4.86 8.02
N GLN A 199 -24.34 5.25 9.28
CA GLN A 199 -25.53 5.91 9.85
C GLN A 199 -25.28 7.38 10.22
N GLY A 200 -24.06 7.90 9.99
CA GLY A 200 -23.74 9.28 10.32
C GLY A 200 -24.37 10.28 9.35
N ALA A 201 -24.64 11.49 9.84
CA ALA A 201 -25.26 12.56 9.06
C ALA A 201 -24.36 13.10 7.92
N GLU A 202 -23.04 12.94 8.06
CA GLU A 202 -22.06 13.43 7.10
C GLU A 202 -21.69 12.37 6.06
N LYS A 203 -21.50 12.82 4.82
CA LYS A 203 -20.97 11.99 3.73
C LYS A 203 -19.47 11.81 3.89
N LEU A 204 -19.01 10.58 3.65
CA LEU A 204 -17.60 10.26 3.68
C LEU A 204 -16.91 10.73 2.40
N VAL A 205 -15.68 11.20 2.52
CA VAL A 205 -14.94 11.76 1.39
C VAL A 205 -14.52 10.64 0.45
N VAL A 206 -14.88 10.78 -0.82
CA VAL A 206 -14.46 9.90 -1.89
C VAL A 206 -13.88 10.75 -3.01
N ASN A 207 -12.71 10.37 -3.51
CA ASN A 207 -12.08 11.05 -4.62
C ASN A 207 -11.75 10.05 -5.74
N MET A 208 -12.29 10.31 -6.93
CA MET A 208 -11.97 9.55 -8.13
C MET A 208 -11.26 10.42 -9.15
N THR A 209 -10.17 9.91 -9.71
CA THR A 209 -9.42 10.54 -10.79
C THR A 209 -9.21 9.56 -11.94
N ASN A 210 -9.21 10.08 -13.18
CA ASN A 210 -8.84 9.29 -14.35
C ASN A 210 -7.31 9.17 -14.43
N LEU A 211 -6.79 7.96 -14.50
CA LEU A 211 -5.37 7.70 -14.62
C LEU A 211 -4.98 7.56 -16.09
N GLN A 212 -4.35 8.59 -16.65
CA GLN A 212 -3.72 8.48 -17.95
C GLN A 212 -2.38 7.74 -17.80
N LEU A 213 -2.34 6.48 -18.25
CA LEU A 213 -1.10 5.73 -18.32
C LEU A 213 -0.20 6.35 -19.39
N LYS A 214 0.78 7.14 -18.97
CA LYS A 214 1.90 7.52 -19.84
C LYS A 214 2.81 6.31 -19.97
N CYS A 215 2.65 5.53 -21.03
CA CYS A 215 3.68 4.61 -21.47
C CYS A 215 4.87 5.46 -21.93
N ASN A 216 5.91 5.56 -21.10
CA ASN A 216 7.20 6.02 -21.59
C ASN A 216 7.69 4.97 -22.59
N LYS A 217 7.71 5.34 -23.87
CA LYS A 217 8.38 4.58 -24.93
C LYS A 217 9.88 4.58 -24.70
#